data_AF-A0A3B9PNI7-F1
#
_entry.id   AF-A0A3B9PNI7-F1
#
_cell.length_a   1.000
_cell.length_b   1.000
_cell.length_c   1.000
_cell.angle_alpha   90.00
_cell.angle_beta   90.00
_cell.angle_gamma   90.00
#
_symmetry.space_group_name_H-M   'P 1'
#
loop_
_entity.id
_entity.type
_entity.pdbx_description
1 polymer ?
#
loop_
_entity_poly.entity_id
_entity_poly.type
_entity_poly.pdbx_seq_one_letter_code
_entity_poly.pdbx_strand_id
1 'polypeptide(L)'
;VVINEGKWNKLSEADRKAIMSVSGEKLSRLWGQRFDAQNKAGEAKLRAEGHVFNEPSKALFERIGAVRERMLTDWAAEGPSFGVDKPMEMLEFFEQRYKAHAGK
;
A
#
# COMPACT_ATOMS: atom_id res chain seq x y z
N VAL A 1 -6.09 0.92 -8.70
CA VAL A 1 -7.11 1.43 -9.64
C VAL A 1 -7.46 0.31 -10.59
N VAL A 2 -8.74 0.05 -10.83
CA VAL A 2 -9.20 -1.05 -11.69
C VAL A 2 -10.21 -0.52 -12.71
N ILE A 3 -10.27 -1.17 -13.87
CA ILE A 3 -11.31 -0.94 -14.88
C ILE A 3 -12.20 -2.18 -14.96
N ASN A 4 -13.51 -2.00 -15.17
CA ASN A 4 -14.40 -3.11 -15.42
C ASN A 4 -13.96 -3.88 -16.68
N GLU A 5 -13.82 -5.20 -16.56
CA GLU A 5 -13.32 -6.06 -17.63
C GLU A 5 -14.22 -6.06 -18.87
N GLY A 6 -15.54 -6.13 -18.69
CA GLY A 6 -16.49 -6.07 -19.81
C GLY A 6 -16.40 -4.76 -20.60
N LYS A 7 -16.13 -3.65 -19.92
CA LYS A 7 -15.87 -2.36 -20.58
C LYS A 7 -14.51 -2.35 -21.27
N TRP A 8 -13.47 -2.87 -20.61
CA TRP A 8 -12.12 -2.99 -21.17
C TRP A 8 -12.10 -3.74 -22.51
N ASN A 9 -12.80 -4.87 -22.56
CA ASN A 9 -12.85 -5.73 -23.75
C ASN A 9 -13.57 -5.07 -24.94
N LYS A 10 -14.43 -4.06 -24.69
CA LYS A 10 -15.14 -3.29 -25.73
C LYS A 10 -14.37 -2.08 -26.26
N LEU A 11 -13.23 -1.73 -25.67
CA LEU A 11 -12.44 -0.59 -26.14
C LEU A 11 -11.74 -0.89 -27.48
N SER A 12 -11.37 0.16 -28.21
CA SER A 12 -10.47 0.00 -29.35
C SER A 12 -9.07 -0.42 -28.89
N GLU A 13 -8.26 -0.98 -29.79
CA GLU A 13 -6.85 -1.26 -29.46
C GLU A 13 -6.07 0.02 -29.13
N ALA A 14 -6.34 1.10 -29.85
CA ALA A 14 -5.72 2.40 -29.61
C ALA A 14 -6.01 2.90 -28.19
N ASP A 15 -7.26 2.79 -27.73
CA ASP A 15 -7.65 3.21 -26.38
C ASP A 15 -7.04 2.31 -25.31
N ARG A 16 -7.05 0.99 -25.51
CA ARG A 16 -6.37 0.07 -24.58
C ARG A 16 -4.88 0.42 -24.46
N LYS A 17 -4.20 0.69 -25.57
CA LYS A 17 -2.79 1.08 -25.57
C LYS A 17 -2.57 2.42 -24.86
N ALA A 18 -3.43 3.40 -25.10
CA ALA A 18 -3.38 4.70 -24.41
C ALA A 18 -3.53 4.53 -22.90
N ILE A 19 -4.52 3.76 -22.44
CA ILE A 19 -4.72 3.47 -21.00
C ILE A 19 -3.52 2.73 -20.42
N MET A 20 -3.01 1.69 -21.08
CA MET A 20 -1.84 0.96 -20.60
C MET A 20 -0.59 1.84 -20.50
N SER A 21 -0.43 2.82 -21.40
CA SER A 21 0.71 3.76 -21.38
C SER A 21 0.79 4.63 -20.11
N VAL A 22 -0.32 4.75 -19.39
CA VAL A 22 -0.43 5.49 -18.13
C VAL A 22 -0.77 4.60 -16.93
N SER A 23 -0.83 3.27 -17.09
CA SER A 23 -1.23 2.33 -16.04
C SER A 23 -0.02 1.62 -15.41
N GLY A 24 -0.28 0.64 -14.55
CA GLY A 24 0.76 -0.19 -13.93
C GLY A 24 1.69 0.61 -13.02
N GLU A 25 2.98 0.29 -13.07
CA GLU A 25 3.99 0.91 -12.20
C GLU A 25 4.02 2.43 -12.30
N LYS A 26 3.89 2.98 -13.52
CA LYS A 26 3.93 4.43 -13.75
C LYS A 26 2.83 5.15 -12.97
N LEU A 27 1.61 4.61 -13.01
CA LEU A 27 0.49 5.15 -12.25
C LEU A 27 0.74 5.00 -10.75
N SER A 28 1.13 3.81 -10.30
CA SER A 28 1.35 3.51 -8.89
C SER A 28 2.39 4.43 -8.26
N ARG A 29 3.51 4.67 -8.96
CA ARG A 29 4.57 5.58 -8.53
C ARG A 29 4.06 7.02 -8.43
N LEU A 30 3.40 7.51 -9.47
CA LEU A 30 2.85 8.88 -9.47
C LEU A 30 1.82 9.07 -8.35
N TRP A 31 0.96 8.07 -8.13
CA TRP A 31 -0.05 8.13 -7.09
C TRP A 31 0.57 8.14 -5.70
N GLY A 32 1.57 7.29 -5.43
CA GLY A 32 2.30 7.29 -4.15
C GLY A 32 2.92 8.65 -3.83
N GLN A 33 3.60 9.26 -4.81
CA GLN A 33 4.18 10.61 -4.65
C GLN A 33 3.13 11.68 -4.34
N ARG A 34 1.95 11.61 -4.98
CA ARG A 34 0.86 12.55 -4.71
C ARG A 34 0.25 12.31 -3.34
N PHE A 35 0.10 11.06 -2.92
CA PHE A 35 -0.41 10.70 -1.61
C PHE A 35 0.51 11.22 -0.49
N ASP A 36 1.82 11.08 -0.63
CA ASP A 36 2.80 11.64 0.32
C ASP A 36 2.71 13.17 0.41
N ALA A 37 2.59 13.85 -0.73
CA ALA A 37 2.45 15.30 -0.76
C ALA A 37 1.13 15.76 -0.10
N GLN A 38 0.03 15.04 -0.33
CA GLN A 38 -1.27 15.33 0.26
C GLN A 38 -1.25 15.10 1.78
N ASN A 39 -0.63 14.03 2.27
CA ASN A 39 -0.50 13.76 3.70
C ASN A 39 0.30 14.87 4.40
N LYS A 40 1.44 15.28 3.82
CA LYS A 40 2.24 16.40 4.36
C LYS A 40 1.45 17.71 4.41
N ALA A 41 0.71 18.03 3.35
CA ALA A 41 -0.13 19.23 3.31
C ALA A 41 -1.28 19.16 4.33
N GLY A 42 -1.92 17.99 4.47
CA GLY A 42 -2.98 17.76 5.45
C GLY A 42 -2.49 17.90 6.89
N GLU A 43 -1.36 17.28 7.23
CA GLU A 43 -0.73 17.43 8.54
C GLU A 43 -0.39 18.90 8.83
N ALA A 44 0.22 19.61 7.88
CA ALA A 44 0.55 21.02 8.05
C ALA A 44 -0.69 21.89 8.34
N LYS A 45 -1.79 21.64 7.62
CA LYS A 45 -3.07 22.32 7.87
C LYS A 45 -3.60 22.03 9.28
N LEU A 46 -3.64 20.75 9.68
CA LEU A 46 -4.13 20.35 11.00
C LEU A 46 -3.28 20.96 12.12
N ARG A 47 -1.96 21.01 11.96
CA ARG A 47 -1.08 21.70 12.91
C ARG A 47 -1.37 23.20 13.00
N ALA A 48 -1.63 23.86 11.87
CA ALA A 48 -2.02 25.28 11.86
C ALA A 48 -3.37 25.54 12.55
N GLU A 49 -4.28 24.56 12.53
CA GLU A 49 -5.55 24.57 13.25
C GLU A 49 -5.41 24.21 14.76
N GLY A 50 -4.17 23.97 15.23
CA GLY A 50 -3.87 23.72 16.65
C GLY A 50 -3.83 22.25 17.03
N HIS A 51 -3.92 21.32 16.08
CA HIS A 51 -3.80 19.89 16.37
C HIS A 51 -2.34 19.49 16.68
N VAL A 52 -2.19 18.55 17.63
CA VAL A 52 -0.88 18.01 18.03
C VAL A 52 -0.68 16.62 17.44
N PHE A 53 0.48 16.38 16.85
CA PHE A 53 0.92 15.08 16.36
C PHE A 53 2.17 14.68 17.13
N ASN A 54 2.03 13.66 17.96
CA ASN A 54 3.08 13.18 18.85
C ASN A 54 3.83 12.01 18.23
N GLU A 55 5.12 11.92 18.52
CA GLU A 55 5.89 10.72 18.24
C GLU A 55 5.48 9.59 19.21
N PRO A 56 5.27 8.35 18.73
CA PRO A 56 4.94 7.24 19.60
C PRO A 56 6.13 6.91 20.52
N SER A 57 5.84 6.60 21.79
CA SER A 57 6.87 6.16 22.72
C SER A 57 7.44 4.79 22.31
N LYS A 58 8.66 4.47 22.75
CA LYS A 58 9.28 3.15 22.52
C LYS A 58 8.38 2.00 22.99
N ALA A 59 7.81 2.12 24.19
CA ALA A 59 6.91 1.11 24.75
C ALA A 59 5.63 0.92 23.91
N LEU A 60 5.08 2.02 23.36
CA LEU A 60 3.95 1.93 22.44
C LEU A 60 4.36 1.22 21.13
N PHE A 61 5.52 1.56 20.58
CA PHE A 61 6.03 0.95 19.36
C PHE A 61 6.28 -0.56 19.51
N GLU A 62 6.88 -0.98 20.63
CA GLU A 62 7.07 -2.40 20.98
C GLU A 62 5.72 -3.14 21.07
N ARG A 63 4.72 -2.53 21.72
CA ARG A 63 3.39 -3.10 21.82
C ARG A 63 2.71 -3.24 20.45
N ILE A 64 2.85 -2.25 19.57
CA ILE A 64 2.34 -2.32 18.19
C ILE A 64 3.02 -3.48 17.45
N GLY A 65 4.34 -3.64 17.61
CA GLY A 65 5.10 -4.76 17.05
C GLY A 65 4.56 -6.12 17.48
N ALA A 66 4.38 -6.34 18.79
CA ALA A 66 3.86 -7.59 19.33
C ALA A 66 2.43 -7.90 18.85
N VAL A 67 1.58 -6.87 18.72
CA VAL A 67 0.23 -7.05 18.15
C VAL A 67 0.30 -7.42 16.67
N ARG A 68 1.19 -6.78 15.90
CA ARG A 68 1.41 -7.12 14.49
C ARG A 68 1.86 -8.56 14.32
N GLU A 69 2.81 -9.02 15.13
CA GLU A 69 3.30 -10.40 15.07
C GLU A 69 2.15 -11.40 15.25
N ARG A 70 1.32 -11.22 16.28
CA ARG A 70 0.14 -12.06 16.48
C ARG A 70 -0.82 -12.01 15.29
N MET A 71 -1.14 -10.81 14.78
CA MET A 71 -2.03 -10.67 13.63
C MET A 71 -1.50 -11.39 12.38
N LEU A 72 -0.18 -11.38 12.16
CA LEU A 72 0.44 -12.11 11.05
C LEU A 72 0.40 -13.61 11.26
N THR A 73 0.60 -14.09 12.49
CA THR A 73 0.44 -15.51 12.83
C THR A 73 -0.99 -15.98 12.60
N ASP A 74 -1.98 -15.22 13.08
CA ASP A 74 -3.40 -15.52 12.90
C ASP A 74 -3.77 -15.55 11.40
N TRP A 75 -3.36 -14.51 10.66
CA TRP A 75 -3.56 -14.46 9.20
C TRP A 75 -2.89 -15.61 8.46
N ALA A 76 -1.66 -15.99 8.84
CA ALA A 76 -0.95 -17.10 8.22
C ALA A 76 -1.65 -18.45 8.48
N ALA A 77 -2.24 -18.63 9.66
CA ALA A 77 -3.05 -19.82 9.97
C ALA A 77 -4.32 -19.89 9.11
N GLU A 78 -4.95 -18.74 8.84
CA GLU A 78 -6.14 -18.66 7.98
C GLU A 78 -5.81 -18.66 6.48
N GLY A 79 -4.57 -18.38 6.10
CA GLY A 79 -4.09 -18.23 4.72
C GLY A 79 -4.61 -19.28 3.73
N PRO A 80 -4.56 -20.59 4.05
CA PRO A 80 -5.08 -21.64 3.16
C PRO A 80 -6.57 -21.49 2.81
N SER A 81 -7.38 -20.95 3.73
CA SER A 81 -8.82 -20.70 3.47
C SER A 81 -9.05 -19.60 2.43
N PHE A 82 -8.06 -18.74 2.21
CA PHE A 82 -8.06 -17.68 1.21
C PHE A 82 -7.32 -18.08 -0.08
N GLY A 83 -6.87 -19.33 -0.21
CA GLY A 83 -6.04 -19.78 -1.32
C GLY A 83 -4.61 -19.25 -1.28
N VAL A 84 -4.09 -18.92 -0.09
CA VAL A 84 -2.70 -18.52 0.12
C VAL A 84 -1.91 -19.70 0.69
N ASP A 85 -1.19 -20.41 -0.17
CA ASP A 85 -0.46 -21.63 0.20
C ASP A 85 0.71 -21.37 1.15
N LYS A 86 1.40 -20.24 0.96
CA LYS A 86 2.63 -19.89 1.67
C LYS A 86 2.61 -18.44 2.18
N PRO A 87 1.75 -18.14 3.17
CA PRO A 87 1.46 -16.77 3.58
C PRO A 87 2.71 -16.02 4.06
N MET A 88 3.59 -16.68 4.83
CA MET A 88 4.80 -16.03 5.33
C MET A 88 5.87 -15.81 4.25
N GLU A 89 5.99 -16.72 3.27
CA GLU A 89 6.87 -16.48 2.10
C GLU A 89 6.36 -15.31 1.26
N MET A 90 5.03 -15.20 1.08
CA MET A 90 4.40 -14.06 0.39
C MET A 90 4.67 -12.74 1.13
N LEU A 91 4.51 -12.71 2.45
CA LEU A 91 4.79 -11.54 3.26
C LEU A 91 6.25 -11.11 3.10
N GLU A 92 7.18 -12.05 3.25
CA GLU A 92 8.61 -11.79 3.13
C GLU A 92 8.94 -11.19 1.75
N PHE A 93 8.37 -11.75 0.67
CA PHE A 93 8.54 -11.21 -0.68
C PHE A 93 8.13 -9.74 -0.77
N PHE A 94 6.96 -9.37 -0.24
CA PHE A 94 6.49 -7.99 -0.29
C PHE A 94 7.32 -7.05 0.59
N GLU A 95 7.76 -7.49 1.78
CA GLU A 95 8.63 -6.70 2.64
C GLU A 95 9.99 -6.42 1.98
N GLN A 96 10.59 -7.42 1.34
CA GLN A 96 11.85 -7.27 0.61
C GLN A 96 11.68 -6.28 -0.56
N ARG A 97 10.60 -6.40 -1.32
CA ARG A 97 10.29 -5.45 -2.42
C ARG A 97 10.10 -4.04 -1.90
N TYR A 98 9.37 -3.86 -0.81
CA TYR A 98 9.20 -2.55 -0.20
C TYR A 98 10.56 -1.94 0.18
N LYS A 99 11.43 -2.69 0.85
CA LYS A 99 12.79 -2.24 1.21
C LYS A 99 13.62 -1.87 -0.03
N ALA A 100 13.50 -2.63 -1.12
CA ALA A 100 14.22 -2.36 -2.36
C ALA A 100 13.76 -1.06 -3.07
N HIS A 101 12.55 -0.58 -2.76
CA HIS A 101 11.95 0.64 -3.30
C HIS A 101 11.92 1.81 -2.30
N ALA A 102 12.13 1.55 -1.00
CA ALA A 102 12.15 2.58 0.02
C ALA A 102 13.24 3.63 -0.29
N GLY A 103 12.84 4.88 -0.46
CA GLY A 103 13.73 6.00 -0.76
C GLY A 103 14.09 6.20 -2.25
N LYS A 104 13.44 5.48 -3.18
CA LYS A 104 13.52 5.71 -4.64
C LYS A 104 12.22 6.31 -5.18
#